data_AF-A0A0V1FFS0-F1
#
_entry.id   AF-A0A0V1FFS0-F1
#
_cell.length_a   1.000
_cell.length_b   1.000
_cell.length_c   1.000
_cell.angle_alpha   90.00
_cell.angle_beta   90.00
_cell.angle_gamma   90.00
#
_symmetry.space_group_name_H-M   'P 1'
#
loop_
_entity.id
_entity.type
_entity.pdbx_description
1 polymer ?
#
loop_
_entity_poly.entity_id
_entity_poly.type
_entity_poly.pdbx_seq_one_letter_code
_entity_poly.pdbx_strand_id
1 'polypeptide(L)'
;MPCEFSKVVCSSYDTMLKQCSVLAIICFINCHLISCSWMSIYIPKMDVTCVLIAKSVDYDKDSYIGRVYCSMESCVAACLSHSTSCNLIKYSPFTKVCDLYFANATRHIVYPSDKIGQSMHFQLQSCHKNISTLPAGMVVQSELQNNNSASIHIPSTHKNCGSLWLPFVENYHAERIQLIAASSLKRCIAFCEAPTYTSCNSVLFSAQEGTCLLLFRSIRTQLFNGIAPTIQSSALFVVISECYDDFEPPIGYSLPNFGQLTPTVYSITNAKVSLYHVHFYATTAAIRLRLWDTANEFQCLILCLDNFLADHCDAYYFSHGEKTCLTFRLKEQHALPNSQYDRHIIKFSDNKMLVKIFKDQRLPSLKHSNHLTVETKVSLFQFKERCTIQHSVLTAIPRIKFIQQYVNISFLNDCISKCRFIRSSGLCEGIAYSKEKKACLIAVNGNHDDEVLLNGGYHFLTLHNCSKDREVERAHNDPPELHAFPLLDEICLVEFYKPLFVSGWSVIAEIRNTTSVQWCLLNCAAAMYANKCSAIYFIDGDCVLLERMHYPRIYFTRQSASVFAELLFCEASIG
;
A
#
# COMPACT_ATOMS: atom_id res chain seq x y z
N MET A 1 -16.47 10.55 5.10
CA MET A 1 -17.52 9.61 5.55
C MET A 1 -16.90 8.22 5.55
N PRO A 2 -16.87 7.51 6.69
CA PRO A 2 -16.35 6.14 6.70
C PRO A 2 -17.33 5.22 5.98
N CYS A 3 -16.84 4.28 5.18
CA CYS A 3 -17.67 3.21 4.63
C CYS A 3 -18.17 2.33 5.79
N GLU A 4 -19.38 2.61 6.28
CA GLU A 4 -20.13 1.73 7.17
C GLU A 4 -20.53 0.47 6.39
N PHE A 5 -19.86 -0.65 6.67
CA PHE A 5 -20.42 -1.97 6.43
C PHE A 5 -21.49 -2.25 7.49
N SER A 6 -22.64 -1.57 7.39
CA SER A 6 -23.84 -1.90 8.15
C SER A 6 -25.04 -1.13 7.59
N LYS A 7 -25.95 -1.87 6.95
CA LYS A 7 -27.24 -1.44 6.39
C LYS A 7 -27.15 -0.45 5.23
N VAL A 8 -27.18 -0.99 4.01
CA VAL A 8 -27.72 -0.28 2.84
C VAL A 8 -29.18 0.07 3.14
N VAL A 9 -29.43 1.30 3.59
CA VAL A 9 -30.73 1.95 3.48
C VAL A 9 -30.65 2.81 2.22
N CYS A 10 -31.13 2.28 1.09
CA CYS A 10 -31.35 3.07 -0.11
C CYS A 10 -32.52 4.04 0.17
N SER A 11 -32.26 5.34 0.26
CA SER A 11 -33.33 6.33 0.17
C SER A 11 -33.65 6.62 -1.30
N SER A 12 -34.93 6.45 -1.64
CA SER A 12 -35.63 6.95 -2.84
C SER A 12 -35.37 8.46 -3.08
N TYR A 13 -35.38 9.04 -4.29
CA TYR A 13 -36.47 9.06 -5.28
C TYR A 13 -36.05 9.71 -6.63
N ASP A 14 -36.76 9.30 -7.69
CA ASP A 14 -37.20 10.03 -8.91
C ASP A 14 -36.21 10.70 -9.88
N THR A 15 -36.04 10.09 -11.07
CA THR A 15 -36.82 10.45 -12.28
C THR A 15 -36.47 9.51 -13.46
N MET A 16 -37.45 9.29 -14.35
CA MET A 16 -37.43 8.42 -15.55
C MET A 16 -37.77 6.94 -15.34
N LEU A 17 -38.97 6.70 -14.80
CA LEU A 17 -39.80 5.61 -15.29
C LEU A 17 -40.13 5.85 -16.77
N LYS A 18 -39.63 4.99 -17.67
CA LYS A 18 -40.41 4.42 -18.78
C LYS A 18 -39.57 3.43 -19.61
N GLN A 19 -39.90 2.15 -19.41
CA GLN A 19 -39.60 0.92 -20.17
C GLN A 19 -38.85 -0.12 -19.32
N CYS A 20 -39.54 -0.66 -18.32
CA CYS A 20 -39.11 -1.89 -17.67
C CYS A 20 -39.54 -3.09 -18.51
N SER A 21 -38.56 -3.76 -19.13
CA SER A 21 -38.68 -5.15 -19.55
C SER A 21 -38.73 -6.04 -18.31
N VAL A 22 -39.47 -7.16 -18.38
CA VAL A 22 -39.66 -8.12 -17.27
C VAL A 22 -38.33 -8.69 -16.74
N LEU A 23 -37.25 -8.64 -17.53
CA LEU A 23 -35.88 -8.99 -17.12
C LEU A 23 -35.28 -8.03 -16.06
N ALA A 24 -35.63 -6.74 -16.09
CA ALA A 24 -35.15 -5.78 -15.10
C ALA A 24 -35.77 -6.05 -13.72
N ILE A 25 -37.04 -6.49 -13.68
CA ILE A 25 -37.75 -6.81 -12.43
C ILE A 25 -37.19 -8.11 -11.81
N ILE A 26 -36.80 -9.10 -12.62
CA ILE A 26 -36.14 -10.32 -12.12
C ILE A 26 -34.73 -10.01 -11.57
N CYS A 27 -33.97 -9.09 -12.20
CA CYS A 27 -32.71 -8.60 -11.65
C CYS A 27 -32.89 -7.79 -10.36
N PHE A 28 -33.91 -6.92 -10.29
CA PHE A 28 -34.20 -6.12 -9.10
C PHE A 28 -34.69 -6.97 -7.92
N ILE A 29 -35.48 -8.02 -8.17
CA ILE A 29 -35.94 -8.93 -7.12
C ILE A 29 -34.80 -9.85 -6.63
N ASN A 30 -33.87 -10.26 -7.50
CA ASN A 30 -32.69 -11.03 -7.07
C ASN A 30 -31.61 -10.21 -6.34
N CYS A 31 -31.56 -8.89 -6.54
CA CYS A 31 -30.63 -8.02 -5.79
C CYS A 31 -31.05 -7.77 -4.34
N HIS A 32 -32.30 -8.05 -3.95
CA HIS A 32 -32.77 -7.88 -2.56
C HIS A 32 -32.42 -9.06 -1.64
N LEU A 33 -31.80 -10.14 -2.16
CA LEU A 33 -31.52 -11.38 -1.42
C LEU A 33 -30.03 -11.71 -1.24
N ILE A 34 -29.10 -10.92 -1.79
CA ILE A 34 -27.67 -11.19 -1.69
C ILE A 34 -27.08 -10.29 -0.61
N SER A 35 -26.82 -10.84 0.58
CA SER A 35 -25.91 -10.18 1.53
C SER A 35 -24.57 -9.96 0.81
N CYS A 36 -24.04 -8.74 0.83
CA CYS A 36 -22.74 -8.39 0.23
C CYS A 36 -21.59 -9.09 0.96
N SER A 37 -21.40 -10.39 0.71
CA SER A 37 -20.40 -11.24 1.37
C SER A 37 -19.14 -11.46 0.52
N TRP A 38 -18.93 -10.68 -0.54
CA TRP A 38 -17.77 -10.81 -1.43
C TRP A 38 -17.18 -9.44 -1.80
N MET A 39 -15.91 -9.43 -2.20
CA MET A 39 -15.18 -8.26 -2.70
C MET A 39 -14.18 -8.68 -3.78
N SER A 40 -13.72 -7.75 -4.60
CA SER A 40 -12.60 -7.96 -5.52
C SER A 40 -11.45 -6.98 -5.28
N ILE A 41 -10.24 -7.46 -5.49
CA ILE A 41 -8.99 -6.74 -5.26
C ILE A 41 -7.99 -7.03 -6.38
N TYR A 42 -7.31 -6.00 -6.88
CA TYR A 42 -6.19 -6.17 -7.83
C TYR A 42 -4.89 -6.45 -7.07
N ILE A 43 -4.11 -7.42 -7.56
CA ILE A 43 -2.86 -7.87 -6.96
C ILE A 43 -1.68 -7.48 -7.87
N PRO A 44 -1.00 -6.33 -7.61
CA PRO A 44 0.04 -5.82 -8.50
C PRO A 44 1.22 -6.77 -8.72
N LYS A 45 1.60 -7.57 -7.71
CA LYS A 45 2.70 -8.55 -7.79
C LYS A 45 2.47 -9.69 -8.77
N MET A 46 1.22 -9.91 -9.17
CA MET A 46 0.83 -11.03 -10.02
C MET A 46 0.04 -10.61 -11.26
N ASP A 47 -0.31 -9.32 -11.39
CA ASP A 47 -1.18 -8.77 -12.44
C ASP A 47 -2.48 -9.59 -12.60
N VAL A 48 -3.18 -9.79 -11.47
CA VAL A 48 -4.47 -10.49 -11.42
C VAL A 48 -5.46 -9.75 -10.54
N THR A 49 -6.75 -9.87 -10.86
CA THR A 49 -7.84 -9.43 -10.00
C THR A 49 -8.46 -10.64 -9.32
N CYS A 50 -8.52 -10.64 -7.99
CA CYS A 50 -9.00 -11.74 -7.17
C CYS A 50 -10.33 -11.42 -6.51
N VAL A 51 -11.19 -12.43 -6.39
CA VAL A 51 -12.45 -12.40 -5.65
C VAL A 51 -12.26 -13.07 -4.31
N LEU A 52 -12.67 -12.36 -3.26
CA LEU A 52 -12.62 -12.79 -1.88
C LEU A 52 -14.05 -12.88 -1.34
N ILE A 53 -14.35 -13.92 -0.58
CA ILE A 53 -15.63 -14.11 0.12
C ILE A 53 -15.38 -14.04 1.62
N ALA A 54 -16.24 -13.32 2.34
CA ALA A 54 -16.20 -13.31 3.80
C ALA A 54 -16.42 -14.74 4.34
N LYS A 55 -15.41 -15.26 5.04
CA LYS A 55 -15.45 -16.58 5.68
C LYS A 55 -14.59 -16.53 6.94
N SER A 56 -15.17 -16.79 8.11
CA SER A 56 -14.42 -16.88 9.35
C SER A 56 -13.53 -18.12 9.38
N VAL A 57 -12.36 -17.99 10.01
CA VAL A 57 -11.49 -19.13 10.35
C VAL A 57 -12.17 -20.01 11.39
N ASP A 58 -12.23 -21.31 11.11
CA ASP A 58 -12.61 -22.36 12.07
C ASP A 58 -11.32 -22.98 12.63
N TYR A 59 -10.87 -22.50 13.79
CA TYR A 59 -9.58 -22.89 14.38
C TYR A 59 -9.47 -24.38 14.71
N ASP A 60 -10.58 -25.11 14.81
CA ASP A 60 -10.57 -26.56 15.07
C ASP A 60 -10.40 -27.38 13.79
N LYS A 61 -10.68 -26.80 12.61
CA LYS A 61 -10.72 -27.53 11.32
C LYS A 61 -9.79 -26.97 10.26
N ASP A 62 -9.55 -25.67 10.27
CA ASP A 62 -8.72 -25.00 9.29
C ASP A 62 -7.25 -25.10 9.71
N SER A 63 -6.40 -25.51 8.76
CA SER A 63 -4.98 -25.72 9.05
C SER A 63 -4.21 -24.40 8.91
N TYR A 64 -3.55 -23.97 9.99
CA TYR A 64 -2.67 -22.81 9.97
C TYR A 64 -1.40 -23.10 9.16
N ILE A 65 -1.04 -22.17 8.26
CA ILE A 65 0.12 -22.29 7.37
C ILE A 65 1.26 -21.41 7.86
N GLY A 66 0.96 -20.15 8.19
CA GLY A 66 1.97 -19.19 8.60
C GLY A 66 1.49 -17.76 8.65
N ARG A 67 2.36 -16.88 9.13
CA ARG A 67 2.13 -15.44 9.31
C ARG A 67 3.09 -14.63 8.45
N VAL A 68 2.57 -13.57 7.83
CA VAL A 68 3.35 -12.58 7.09
C VAL A 68 2.93 -11.16 7.48
N TYR A 69 3.88 -10.22 7.45
CA TYR A 69 3.65 -8.82 7.79
C TYR A 69 3.67 -7.97 6.52
N CYS A 70 2.49 -7.63 6.00
CA CYS A 70 2.38 -7.05 4.67
C CYS A 70 1.05 -6.30 4.45
N SER A 71 0.88 -5.74 3.26
CA SER A 71 -0.39 -5.18 2.80
C SER A 71 -1.46 -6.26 2.55
N MET A 72 -2.71 -5.85 2.35
CA MET A 72 -3.79 -6.76 1.95
C MET A 72 -3.48 -7.42 0.59
N GLU A 73 -2.97 -6.65 -0.37
CA GLU A 73 -2.57 -7.14 -1.69
C GLU A 73 -1.45 -8.18 -1.59
N SER A 74 -0.41 -7.89 -0.79
CA SER A 74 0.66 -8.86 -0.51
C SER A 74 0.18 -10.09 0.25
N CYS A 75 -0.79 -9.94 1.17
CA CYS A 75 -1.37 -11.05 1.93
C CYS A 75 -2.06 -12.04 0.98
N VAL A 76 -2.88 -11.53 0.04
CA VAL A 76 -3.50 -12.35 -1.01
C VAL A 76 -2.45 -12.95 -1.93
N ALA A 77 -1.43 -12.19 -2.34
CA ALA A 77 -0.32 -12.71 -3.16
C ALA A 77 0.46 -13.83 -2.44
N ALA A 78 0.68 -13.72 -1.13
CA ALA A 78 1.34 -14.74 -0.34
C ALA A 78 0.49 -16.02 -0.30
N CYS A 79 -0.82 -15.90 -0.10
CA CYS A 79 -1.73 -17.05 -0.17
C CYS A 79 -1.72 -17.71 -1.56
N LEU A 80 -1.81 -16.93 -2.64
CA LEU A 80 -1.73 -17.43 -4.02
C LEU A 80 -0.43 -18.15 -4.34
N SER A 81 0.69 -17.66 -3.81
CA SER A 81 2.00 -18.30 -4.00
C SER A 81 2.06 -19.69 -3.38
N HIS A 82 1.22 -19.97 -2.39
CA HIS A 82 1.05 -21.30 -1.79
C HIS A 82 0.09 -22.19 -2.58
N SER A 83 -0.49 -21.70 -3.69
CA SER A 83 -1.31 -22.37 -4.72
C SER A 83 -2.38 -23.36 -4.24
N THR A 84 -1.97 -24.53 -3.76
CA THR A 84 -2.84 -25.63 -3.32
C THR A 84 -3.03 -25.70 -1.81
N SER A 85 -2.11 -25.09 -1.04
CA SER A 85 -2.13 -25.19 0.42
C SER A 85 -2.71 -23.98 1.10
N CYS A 86 -3.11 -22.91 0.39
CA CYS A 86 -3.77 -21.74 1.00
C CYS A 86 -5.03 -21.35 0.24
N ASN A 87 -6.13 -21.16 0.95
CA ASN A 87 -7.38 -20.65 0.39
C ASN A 87 -8.15 -19.73 1.35
N LEU A 88 -7.61 -19.44 2.53
CA LEU A 88 -8.25 -18.62 3.55
C LEU A 88 -7.20 -17.69 4.19
N ILE A 89 -7.54 -16.43 4.35
CA ILE A 89 -6.69 -15.42 4.99
C ILE A 89 -7.42 -14.74 6.13
N LYS A 90 -6.66 -14.39 7.16
CA LYS A 90 -7.06 -13.48 8.23
C LYS A 90 -6.12 -12.29 8.21
N TYR A 91 -6.66 -11.10 7.98
CA TYR A 91 -5.87 -9.89 7.80
C TYR A 91 -6.29 -8.80 8.79
N SER A 92 -5.34 -8.23 9.50
CA SER A 92 -5.52 -7.13 10.45
C SER A 92 -5.01 -5.82 9.84
N PRO A 93 -5.89 -4.92 9.34
CA PRO A 93 -5.47 -3.71 8.61
C PRO A 93 -4.56 -2.76 9.40
N PHE A 94 -4.78 -2.67 10.72
CA PHE A 94 -4.06 -1.76 11.60
C PHE A 94 -2.71 -2.28 12.08
N THR A 95 -2.44 -3.57 11.96
CA THR A 95 -1.14 -4.13 12.35
C THR A 95 -0.39 -4.70 11.15
N LYS A 96 -1.02 -4.70 9.95
CA LYS A 96 -0.52 -5.33 8.72
C LYS A 96 -0.14 -6.80 8.94
N VAL A 97 -0.83 -7.48 9.86
CA VAL A 97 -0.64 -8.90 10.14
C VAL A 97 -1.57 -9.70 9.25
N CYS A 98 -1.01 -10.68 8.56
CA CYS A 98 -1.73 -11.61 7.70
C CYS A 98 -1.41 -13.04 8.13
N ASP A 99 -2.44 -13.79 8.50
CA ASP A 99 -2.35 -15.22 8.77
C ASP A 99 -2.97 -16.00 7.62
N LEU A 100 -2.27 -17.05 7.20
CA LEU A 100 -2.63 -17.90 6.07
C LEU A 100 -3.16 -19.25 6.57
N TYR A 101 -4.26 -19.70 5.99
CA TYR A 101 -4.93 -20.94 6.36
C TYR A 101 -5.35 -21.77 5.15
N PHE A 102 -5.46 -23.08 5.38
CA PHE A 102 -6.12 -24.02 4.49
C PHE A 102 -7.43 -24.47 5.09
N ALA A 103 -8.54 -24.21 4.40
CA ALA A 103 -9.86 -24.67 4.76
C ALA A 103 -10.32 -25.78 3.81
N ASN A 104 -10.48 -27.00 4.36
CA ASN A 104 -10.81 -28.20 3.58
C ASN A 104 -12.28 -28.22 3.10
N ALA A 105 -13.16 -27.43 3.73
CA ALA A 105 -14.59 -27.41 3.44
C ALA A 105 -15.03 -26.15 2.68
N THR A 106 -15.71 -26.35 1.54
CA THR A 106 -16.51 -25.36 0.79
C THR A 106 -17.87 -25.10 1.44
N ARG A 107 -17.91 -24.99 2.78
CA ARG A 107 -19.14 -24.50 3.43
C ARG A 107 -19.23 -23.00 3.18
N HIS A 108 -20.10 -22.62 2.24
CA HIS A 108 -20.64 -21.27 2.19
C HIS A 108 -21.36 -21.03 3.51
N ILE A 109 -20.77 -20.22 4.39
CA ILE A 109 -21.52 -19.75 5.56
C ILE A 109 -22.55 -18.77 4.98
N VAL A 110 -23.82 -19.15 5.07
CA VAL A 110 -24.98 -18.40 4.56
C VAL A 110 -25.15 -17.06 5.31
N TYR A 111 -24.43 -16.88 6.42
CA TYR A 111 -24.43 -15.68 7.24
C TYR A 111 -22.99 -15.21 7.46
N PRO A 112 -22.67 -13.91 7.23
CA PRO A 112 -21.44 -13.32 7.74
C PRO A 112 -21.31 -13.67 9.23
N SER A 113 -20.17 -14.21 9.65
CA SER A 113 -19.90 -14.35 11.08
C SER A 113 -19.61 -12.95 11.61
N ASP A 114 -20.49 -12.42 12.46
CA ASP A 114 -20.28 -11.12 13.12
C ASP A 114 -19.24 -11.21 14.28
N LYS A 115 -18.55 -12.35 14.39
CA LYS A 115 -17.61 -12.69 15.47
C LYS A 115 -16.19 -12.93 14.94
N ILE A 116 -15.58 -11.91 14.35
CA ILE A 116 -14.27 -12.01 13.68
C ILE A 116 -13.14 -11.22 14.38
N GLY A 117 -13.44 -10.48 15.44
CA GLY A 117 -12.44 -9.64 16.12
C GLY A 117 -12.26 -8.29 15.42
N GLN A 118 -11.03 -7.77 15.44
CA GLN A 118 -10.59 -6.62 14.64
C GLN A 118 -10.09 -7.00 13.24
N SER A 119 -9.93 -8.31 13.00
CA SER A 119 -9.38 -8.85 11.76
C SER A 119 -10.47 -9.17 10.75
N MET A 120 -10.15 -9.01 9.46
CA MET A 120 -11.04 -9.41 8.38
C MET A 120 -10.67 -10.82 7.93
N HIS A 121 -11.66 -11.69 7.76
CA HIS A 121 -11.45 -13.08 7.34
C HIS A 121 -12.03 -13.31 5.95
N PHE A 122 -11.20 -13.78 5.03
CA PHE A 122 -11.58 -13.95 3.63
C PHE A 122 -11.12 -15.28 3.05
N GLN A 123 -12.05 -15.99 2.42
CA GLN A 123 -11.72 -17.09 1.54
C GLN A 123 -11.38 -16.55 0.15
N LEU A 124 -10.27 -17.02 -0.40
CA LEU A 124 -9.89 -16.77 -1.78
C LEU A 124 -10.72 -17.66 -2.70
N GLN A 125 -11.59 -17.07 -3.52
CA GLN A 125 -12.50 -17.81 -4.39
C GLN A 125 -11.89 -18.06 -5.78
N SER A 126 -11.43 -17.01 -6.45
CA SER A 126 -10.86 -17.10 -7.79
C SER A 126 -10.02 -15.86 -8.11
N CYS A 127 -9.08 -15.99 -9.05
CA CYS A 127 -8.29 -14.87 -9.57
C CYS A 127 -8.22 -14.94 -11.09
N HIS A 128 -8.31 -13.78 -11.73
CA HIS A 128 -8.45 -13.65 -13.17
C HIS A 128 -7.48 -12.59 -13.69
N LYS A 129 -6.80 -12.87 -14.80
CA LYS A 129 -5.96 -11.88 -15.50
C LYS A 129 -6.81 -10.82 -16.20
N ASN A 130 -7.94 -11.22 -16.75
CA ASN A 130 -8.85 -10.31 -17.45
C ASN A 130 -10.02 -9.94 -16.53
N ILE A 131 -10.17 -8.66 -16.21
CA ILE A 131 -11.25 -8.20 -15.33
C ILE A 131 -12.64 -8.43 -15.93
N SER A 132 -12.76 -8.51 -17.26
CA SER A 132 -14.05 -8.73 -17.92
C SER A 132 -14.63 -10.13 -17.71
N THR A 133 -13.85 -11.09 -17.19
CA THR A 133 -14.35 -12.42 -16.82
C THR A 133 -15.03 -12.43 -15.45
N LEU A 134 -14.95 -11.33 -14.69
CA LEU A 134 -15.64 -11.22 -13.41
C LEU A 134 -17.13 -10.88 -13.60
N PRO A 135 -18.03 -11.47 -12.80
CA PRO A 135 -19.45 -11.11 -12.82
C PRO A 135 -19.66 -9.61 -12.55
N ALA A 136 -20.63 -8.98 -13.22
CA ALA A 136 -20.88 -7.53 -13.14
C ALA A 136 -21.20 -6.98 -11.73
N GLY A 137 -21.59 -7.85 -10.78
CA GLY A 137 -21.69 -7.46 -9.38
C GLY A 137 -20.33 -7.32 -8.71
N MET A 138 -19.33 -8.12 -9.08
CA MET A 138 -18.05 -8.28 -8.39
C MET A 138 -17.04 -7.16 -8.60
N VAL A 139 -17.51 -6.01 -9.06
CA VAL A 139 -16.72 -4.97 -9.67
C VAL A 139 -17.54 -3.68 -9.71
N VAL A 140 -16.90 -2.51 -9.67
CA VAL A 140 -17.57 -1.20 -9.58
C VAL A 140 -17.32 -0.35 -10.82
N GLN A 141 -18.28 0.50 -11.17
CA GLN A 141 -18.10 1.47 -12.23
C GLN A 141 -17.11 2.55 -11.76
N SER A 142 -16.04 2.77 -12.52
CA SER A 142 -15.08 3.82 -12.23
C SER A 142 -15.62 5.16 -12.70
N GLU A 143 -15.57 6.19 -11.85
CA GLU A 143 -15.78 7.57 -12.30
C GLU A 143 -14.56 8.06 -13.08
N LEU A 144 -14.82 8.83 -14.14
CA LEU A 144 -13.78 9.43 -14.96
C LEU A 144 -13.13 10.58 -14.16
N GLN A 145 -11.90 10.37 -13.68
CA GLN A 145 -11.11 11.48 -13.15
C GLN A 145 -10.56 12.35 -14.28
N ASN A 146 -10.36 13.63 -14.01
CA ASN A 146 -9.76 14.55 -14.99
C ASN A 146 -8.35 14.08 -15.37
N ASN A 147 -8.13 13.96 -16.67
CA ASN A 147 -6.82 13.73 -17.28
C ASN A 147 -5.86 14.84 -16.89
N ASN A 148 -4.88 14.52 -16.06
CA ASN A 148 -3.86 15.47 -15.63
C ASN A 148 -2.52 15.12 -16.26
N SER A 149 -1.84 16.13 -16.80
CA SER A 149 -0.50 15.99 -17.35
C SER A 149 0.55 16.59 -16.43
N ALA A 150 1.76 16.02 -16.43
CA ALA A 150 2.93 16.60 -15.77
C ALA A 150 4.22 16.17 -16.46
N SER A 151 5.29 16.95 -16.32
CA SER A 151 6.63 16.54 -16.72
C SER A 151 7.36 15.85 -15.56
N ILE A 152 8.02 14.73 -15.83
CA ILE A 152 8.77 13.95 -14.85
C ILE A 152 10.22 13.84 -15.32
N HIS A 153 11.13 14.30 -14.47
CA HIS A 153 12.56 14.10 -14.66
C HIS A 153 12.97 12.66 -14.30
N ILE A 154 13.69 12.01 -15.22
CA ILE A 154 14.13 10.61 -15.18
C ILE A 154 15.67 10.57 -15.20
N PRO A 155 16.33 10.57 -14.02
CA PRO A 155 17.79 10.60 -13.93
C PRO A 155 18.46 9.38 -14.58
N SER A 156 17.86 8.19 -14.46
CA SER A 156 18.41 6.93 -14.99
C SER A 156 18.74 6.98 -16.49
N THR A 157 18.01 7.80 -17.25
CA THR A 157 18.19 7.92 -18.70
C THR A 157 18.49 9.34 -19.17
N HIS A 158 18.60 10.29 -18.23
CA HIS A 158 18.81 11.71 -18.48
C HIS A 158 17.74 12.32 -19.40
N LYS A 159 16.47 12.12 -19.04
CA LYS A 159 15.33 12.63 -19.80
C LYS A 159 14.30 13.33 -18.94
N ASN A 160 13.59 14.27 -19.54
CA ASN A 160 12.31 14.78 -19.04
C ASN A 160 11.19 14.18 -19.89
N CYS A 161 10.29 13.44 -19.26
CA CYS A 161 9.18 12.78 -19.92
C CYS A 161 7.86 13.45 -19.56
N GLY A 162 7.07 13.79 -20.59
CA GLY A 162 5.66 14.11 -20.41
C GLY A 162 4.89 12.87 -19.94
N SER A 163 4.03 13.07 -18.95
CA SER A 163 3.20 12.02 -18.35
C SER A 163 1.75 12.45 -18.35
N LEU A 164 0.86 11.52 -18.66
CA LEU A 164 -0.58 11.65 -18.59
C LEU A 164 -1.11 10.62 -17.58
N TRP A 165 -1.76 11.12 -16.54
CA TRP A 165 -2.26 10.31 -15.44
C TRP A 165 -3.71 9.96 -15.72
N LEU A 166 -3.97 8.66 -15.87
CA LEU A 166 -5.28 8.14 -16.24
C LEU A 166 -5.89 7.35 -15.08
N PRO A 167 -7.23 7.23 -15.02
CA PRO A 167 -7.90 6.36 -14.07
C PRO A 167 -7.34 4.94 -14.11
N PHE A 168 -7.26 4.28 -12.96
CA PHE A 168 -6.74 2.90 -12.85
C PHE A 168 -7.37 1.97 -13.88
N VAL A 169 -8.68 2.06 -14.09
CA VAL A 169 -9.44 1.17 -14.99
C VAL A 169 -8.93 1.15 -16.44
N GLU A 170 -8.34 2.25 -16.90
CA GLU A 170 -7.81 2.38 -18.26
C GLU A 170 -6.65 1.42 -18.53
N ASN A 171 -5.98 0.93 -17.47
CA ASN A 171 -4.91 -0.04 -17.59
C ASN A 171 -5.41 -1.33 -18.29
N TYR A 172 -6.66 -1.77 -18.05
CA TYR A 172 -7.18 -3.03 -18.58
C TYR A 172 -7.34 -3.04 -20.11
N HIS A 173 -7.29 -1.86 -20.73
CA HIS A 173 -7.34 -1.69 -22.18
C HIS A 173 -5.95 -1.59 -22.84
N ALA A 174 -4.87 -1.63 -22.04
CA ALA A 174 -3.50 -1.67 -22.54
C ALA A 174 -3.01 -3.11 -22.75
N GLU A 175 -2.09 -3.31 -23.68
CA GLU A 175 -1.37 -4.56 -23.85
C GLU A 175 -0.29 -4.70 -22.76
N ARG A 176 -0.19 -5.89 -22.16
CA ARG A 176 0.79 -6.19 -21.11
C ARG A 176 2.11 -6.60 -21.75
N ILE A 177 3.19 -5.88 -21.45
CA ILE A 177 4.53 -6.17 -21.95
C ILE A 177 5.30 -7.00 -20.92
N GLN A 178 5.54 -6.44 -19.74
CA GLN A 178 6.40 -7.07 -18.73
C GLN A 178 6.10 -6.53 -17.33
N LEU A 179 6.01 -7.42 -16.34
CA LEU A 179 6.00 -7.05 -14.92
C LEU A 179 7.44 -7.04 -14.38
N ILE A 180 7.84 -5.93 -13.75
CA ILE A 180 9.16 -5.76 -13.13
C ILE A 180 9.03 -5.26 -11.69
N ALA A 181 10.07 -5.48 -10.89
CA ALA A 181 10.21 -4.78 -9.62
C ALA A 181 10.63 -3.33 -9.87
N ALA A 182 10.01 -2.39 -9.18
CA ALA A 182 10.40 -0.99 -9.25
C ALA A 182 10.21 -0.30 -7.89
N SER A 183 11.27 0.35 -7.40
CA SER A 183 11.24 1.09 -6.14
C SER A 183 10.60 2.47 -6.26
N SER A 184 10.47 3.02 -7.48
CA SER A 184 9.94 4.36 -7.72
C SER A 184 9.21 4.43 -9.07
N LEU A 185 8.29 5.38 -9.20
CA LEU A 185 7.64 5.67 -10.48
C LEU A 185 8.66 6.12 -11.54
N LYS A 186 9.70 6.86 -11.13
CA LYS A 186 10.78 7.30 -12.04
C LYS A 186 11.52 6.10 -12.61
N ARG A 187 11.85 5.12 -11.78
CA ARG A 187 12.47 3.86 -12.22
C ARG A 187 11.55 3.11 -13.17
N CYS A 188 10.27 3.01 -12.84
CA CYS A 188 9.26 2.35 -13.67
C CYS A 188 9.18 2.98 -15.07
N ILE A 189 9.12 4.31 -15.16
CA ILE A 189 9.14 5.05 -16.43
C ILE A 189 10.47 4.87 -17.16
N ALA A 190 11.61 4.89 -16.45
CA ALA A 190 12.92 4.70 -17.05
C ALA A 190 13.05 3.35 -17.77
N PHE A 191 12.49 2.28 -17.19
CA PHE A 191 12.46 0.97 -17.85
C PHE A 191 11.54 0.94 -19.07
N CYS A 192 10.39 1.60 -19.01
CA CYS A 192 9.49 1.72 -20.16
C CYS A 192 10.14 2.50 -21.31
N GLU A 193 10.86 3.58 -20.99
CA GLU A 193 11.58 4.39 -21.98
C GLU A 193 12.84 3.71 -22.52
N ALA A 194 13.43 2.77 -21.76
CA ALA A 194 14.65 2.10 -22.16
C ALA A 194 14.44 1.31 -23.48
N PRO A 195 15.45 1.27 -24.37
CA PRO A 195 15.33 0.58 -25.66
C PRO A 195 15.03 -0.92 -25.57
N THR A 196 15.18 -1.54 -24.39
CA THR A 196 14.77 -2.92 -24.13
C THR A 196 13.29 -3.16 -24.44
N TYR A 197 12.43 -2.16 -24.22
CA TYR A 197 10.97 -2.27 -24.37
C TYR A 197 10.44 -1.18 -25.30
N THR A 198 10.88 -1.19 -26.57
CA THR A 198 10.59 -0.12 -27.55
C THR A 198 9.10 0.14 -27.83
N SER A 199 8.22 -0.83 -27.56
CA SER A 199 6.77 -0.66 -27.68
C SER A 199 6.14 -0.05 -26.43
N CYS A 200 6.85 0.05 -25.31
CA CYS A 200 6.29 0.54 -24.06
C CYS A 200 6.02 2.05 -24.14
N ASN A 201 4.80 2.44 -23.77
CA ASN A 201 4.41 3.85 -23.71
C ASN A 201 3.50 4.17 -22.52
N SER A 202 3.31 3.22 -21.61
CA SER A 202 2.53 3.40 -20.41
C SER A 202 2.97 2.43 -19.32
N VAL A 203 2.69 2.77 -18.07
CA VAL A 203 3.07 1.97 -16.91
C VAL A 203 1.97 1.96 -15.86
N LEU A 204 1.83 0.84 -15.16
CA LEU A 204 1.03 0.71 -13.95
C LEU A 204 1.97 0.45 -12.77
N PHE A 205 2.14 1.45 -11.90
CA PHE A 205 3.11 1.41 -10.81
C PHE A 205 2.43 1.29 -9.45
N SER A 206 2.85 0.33 -8.63
CA SER A 206 2.45 0.23 -7.22
C SER A 206 3.65 0.47 -6.31
N ALA A 207 3.67 1.63 -5.64
CA ALA A 207 4.68 1.94 -4.62
C ALA A 207 4.57 1.02 -3.40
N GLN A 208 3.35 0.58 -3.08
CA GLN A 208 3.08 -0.29 -1.93
C GLN A 208 3.65 -1.68 -2.12
N GLU A 209 3.56 -2.20 -3.35
CA GLU A 209 4.06 -3.51 -3.71
C GLU A 209 5.48 -3.48 -4.28
N GLY A 210 6.00 -2.31 -4.62
CA GLY A 210 7.31 -2.15 -5.28
C GLY A 210 7.33 -2.75 -6.69
N THR A 211 6.23 -2.62 -7.43
CA THR A 211 6.04 -3.27 -8.74
C THR A 211 5.68 -2.27 -9.82
N CYS A 212 6.05 -2.61 -11.05
CA CYS A 212 5.77 -1.82 -12.24
C CYS A 212 5.40 -2.77 -13.38
N LEU A 213 4.19 -2.62 -13.91
CA LEU A 213 3.76 -3.31 -15.12
C LEU A 213 3.97 -2.37 -16.30
N LEU A 214 4.83 -2.78 -17.23
CA LEU A 214 5.10 -2.11 -18.49
C LEU A 214 3.99 -2.45 -19.48
N LEU A 215 3.43 -1.41 -20.10
CA LEU A 215 2.21 -1.49 -20.89
C LEU A 215 2.37 -0.76 -22.23
N PHE A 216 1.74 -1.29 -23.27
CA PHE A 216 1.53 -0.59 -24.53
C PHE A 216 0.06 -0.20 -24.69
N ARG A 217 -0.20 1.08 -24.95
CA ARG A 217 -1.52 1.61 -25.22
C ARG A 217 -1.55 2.25 -26.61
N SER A 218 -2.45 1.82 -27.47
CA SER A 218 -2.62 2.43 -28.80
C SER A 218 -3.13 3.87 -28.68
N ILE A 219 -2.49 4.81 -29.38
CA ILE A 219 -2.80 6.26 -29.34
C ILE A 219 -4.25 6.58 -29.76
N ARG A 220 -4.93 5.65 -30.46
CA ARG A 220 -6.32 5.82 -30.94
C ARG A 220 -7.41 5.31 -29.98
N THR A 221 -7.05 4.81 -28.80
CA THR A 221 -8.06 4.36 -27.83
C THR A 221 -8.75 5.56 -27.19
N GLN A 222 -10.07 5.66 -27.37
CA GLN A 222 -10.93 6.53 -26.56
C GLN A 222 -10.76 6.19 -25.07
N LEU A 223 -11.06 7.14 -24.18
CA LEU A 223 -11.24 6.82 -22.76
C LEU A 223 -12.40 5.84 -22.66
N PHE A 224 -12.17 4.73 -21.99
CA PHE A 224 -13.17 3.71 -21.78
C PHE A 224 -13.71 3.85 -20.36
N ASN A 225 -15.00 4.17 -20.25
CA ASN A 225 -15.71 3.85 -19.03
C ASN A 225 -15.58 2.36 -18.81
N GLY A 226 -15.19 1.99 -17.60
CA GLY A 226 -14.85 0.61 -17.32
C GLY A 226 -15.20 0.23 -15.91
N ILE A 227 -14.87 -1.02 -15.66
CA ILE A 227 -15.19 -1.70 -14.44
C ILE A 227 -13.88 -1.93 -13.66
N ALA A 228 -13.84 -1.52 -12.39
CA ALA A 228 -12.70 -1.67 -11.51
C ALA A 228 -12.98 -2.68 -10.38
N PRO A 229 -11.96 -3.23 -9.71
CA PRO A 229 -12.18 -4.02 -8.51
C PRO A 229 -12.91 -3.21 -7.42
N THR A 230 -13.68 -3.89 -6.55
CA THR A 230 -14.43 -3.20 -5.49
C THR A 230 -13.52 -2.53 -4.47
N ILE A 231 -12.33 -3.08 -4.25
CA ILE A 231 -11.26 -2.42 -3.50
C ILE A 231 -10.41 -1.62 -4.48
N GLN A 232 -10.36 -0.30 -4.25
CA GLN A 232 -9.51 0.58 -5.02
C GLN A 232 -8.03 0.26 -4.78
N SER A 233 -7.27 0.06 -5.86
CA SER A 233 -5.83 -0.14 -5.79
C SER A 233 -5.10 1.19 -5.62
N SER A 234 -4.01 1.20 -4.85
CA SER A 234 -3.07 2.32 -4.76
C SER A 234 -2.18 2.47 -6.02
N ALA A 235 -2.29 1.55 -6.98
CA ALA A 235 -1.50 1.58 -8.20
C ALA A 235 -1.86 2.78 -9.10
N LEU A 236 -0.83 3.39 -9.69
CA LEU A 236 -0.90 4.59 -10.52
C LEU A 236 -0.72 4.20 -11.98
N PHE A 237 -1.72 4.49 -12.82
CA PHE A 237 -1.62 4.26 -14.27
C PHE A 237 -1.20 5.54 -14.98
N VAL A 238 -0.06 5.47 -15.68
CA VAL A 238 0.59 6.62 -16.30
C VAL A 238 0.91 6.30 -17.75
N VAL A 239 0.43 7.12 -18.67
CA VAL A 239 0.83 7.11 -20.08
C VAL A 239 2.01 8.07 -20.26
N ILE A 240 3.04 7.62 -20.95
CA ILE A 240 4.23 8.39 -21.27
C ILE A 240 4.01 8.99 -22.66
N SER A 241 4.10 10.31 -22.76
CA SER A 241 4.01 11.02 -24.03
C SER A 241 5.39 11.13 -24.67
N GLU A 242 5.97 12.33 -24.69
CA GLU A 242 7.26 12.60 -25.31
C GLU A 242 8.33 12.75 -24.23
N CYS A 243 9.51 12.16 -24.49
CA CYS A 243 10.67 12.28 -23.63
C CYS A 243 11.79 13.01 -24.36
N TYR A 244 12.32 14.05 -23.73
CA TYR A 244 13.40 14.88 -24.24
C TYR A 244 14.63 14.75 -23.36
N ASP A 245 15.83 14.82 -23.92
CA ASP A 245 17.05 14.80 -23.11
C ASP A 245 17.06 15.99 -22.15
N ASP A 246 17.49 15.76 -20.90
CA ASP A 246 17.50 16.76 -19.83
C ASP A 246 18.74 17.65 -19.83
N PHE A 247 19.54 17.58 -20.89
CA PHE A 247 20.83 18.21 -20.99
C PHE A 247 21.04 18.79 -22.39
N GLU A 248 21.85 19.83 -22.47
CA GLU A 248 22.35 20.36 -23.73
C GLU A 248 23.87 20.44 -23.67
N PRO A 249 24.59 20.00 -24.71
CA PRO A 249 26.03 20.20 -24.78
C PRO A 249 26.38 21.70 -24.63
N PRO A 250 27.42 22.05 -23.85
CA PRO A 250 27.88 23.42 -23.75
C PRO A 250 28.21 24.02 -25.12
N ILE A 251 28.07 25.34 -25.27
CA ILE A 251 28.46 26.05 -26.50
C ILE A 251 29.95 25.77 -26.77
N GLY A 252 30.26 25.28 -27.98
CA GLY A 252 31.62 24.91 -28.37
C GLY A 252 32.07 23.52 -27.89
N TYR A 253 31.18 22.73 -27.29
CA TYR A 253 31.48 21.33 -26.97
C TYR A 253 31.76 20.53 -28.24
N SER A 254 32.94 19.91 -28.28
CA SER A 254 33.31 18.92 -29.28
C SER A 254 33.49 17.58 -28.59
N LEU A 255 33.07 16.50 -29.26
CA LEU A 255 33.29 15.15 -28.77
C LEU A 255 34.80 14.91 -28.62
N PRO A 256 35.28 14.46 -27.45
CA PRO A 256 36.70 14.17 -27.29
C PRO A 256 37.08 12.97 -28.16
N ASN A 257 38.32 12.97 -28.66
CA ASN A 257 38.88 11.77 -29.27
C ASN A 257 39.14 10.73 -28.17
N PHE A 258 38.25 9.76 -28.03
CA PHE A 258 38.29 8.78 -26.94
C PHE A 258 39.62 8.02 -26.87
N GLY A 259 40.29 7.79 -28.00
CA GLY A 259 41.56 7.07 -28.05
C GLY A 259 42.76 7.86 -27.50
N GLN A 260 42.63 9.17 -27.35
CA GLN A 260 43.67 10.05 -26.78
C GLN A 260 43.50 10.32 -25.28
N LEU A 261 42.40 9.84 -24.69
CA LEU A 261 42.15 9.97 -23.27
C LEU A 261 43.02 8.99 -22.49
N THR A 262 43.41 9.35 -21.27
CA THR A 262 44.14 8.44 -20.36
C THR A 262 43.14 7.53 -19.64
N PRO A 263 43.16 6.20 -19.84
CA PRO A 263 42.27 5.29 -19.14
C PRO A 263 42.78 4.93 -17.74
N THR A 264 41.85 4.53 -16.87
CA THR A 264 42.18 3.74 -15.69
C THR A 264 42.22 2.27 -16.09
N VAL A 265 43.34 1.59 -15.87
CA VAL A 265 43.53 0.19 -16.28
C VAL A 265 43.27 -0.75 -15.11
N TYR A 266 42.35 -1.70 -15.31
CA TYR A 266 42.05 -2.79 -14.39
C TYR A 266 42.49 -4.12 -14.98
N SER A 267 43.02 -5.01 -14.15
CA SER A 267 43.22 -6.41 -14.48
C SER A 267 42.14 -7.22 -13.79
N ILE A 268 41.21 -7.77 -14.57
CA ILE A 268 40.23 -8.76 -14.08
C ILE A 268 40.66 -10.15 -14.57
N THR A 269 40.19 -11.21 -13.91
CA THR A 269 40.69 -12.59 -14.07
C THR A 269 40.75 -13.06 -15.53
N ASN A 270 39.90 -12.54 -16.42
CA ASN A 270 39.80 -12.96 -17.82
C ASN A 270 40.02 -11.85 -18.87
N ALA A 271 40.28 -10.60 -18.46
CA ALA A 271 40.49 -9.49 -19.40
C ALA A 271 41.26 -8.32 -18.77
N LYS A 272 41.96 -7.57 -19.61
CA LYS A 272 42.45 -6.22 -19.30
C LYS A 272 41.34 -5.22 -19.65
N VAL A 273 41.03 -4.30 -18.74
CA VAL A 273 39.98 -3.29 -18.94
C VAL A 273 40.59 -1.90 -18.83
N SER A 274 40.58 -1.17 -19.94
CA SER A 274 40.90 0.26 -20.04
C SER A 274 39.60 1.06 -19.93
N LEU A 275 39.38 1.70 -18.78
CA LEU A 275 38.18 2.48 -18.50
C LEU A 275 38.43 3.98 -18.72
N TYR A 276 37.72 4.58 -19.67
CA TYR A 276 37.84 6.00 -20.01
C TYR A 276 36.68 6.78 -19.42
N HIS A 277 36.96 7.90 -18.77
CA HIS A 277 35.94 8.72 -18.13
C HIS A 277 35.57 9.91 -19.01
N VAL A 278 34.27 10.05 -19.30
CA VAL A 278 33.76 11.12 -20.16
C VAL A 278 32.46 11.70 -19.60
N HIS A 279 32.21 12.98 -19.85
CA HIS A 279 30.92 13.59 -19.54
C HIS A 279 29.76 12.95 -20.32
N PHE A 280 28.57 12.93 -19.72
CA PHE A 280 27.38 12.29 -20.29
C PHE A 280 26.94 12.90 -21.63
N TYR A 281 27.30 14.15 -21.95
CA TYR A 281 27.09 14.75 -23.28
C TYR A 281 27.63 13.90 -24.44
N ALA A 282 28.70 13.13 -24.18
CA ALA A 282 29.31 12.25 -25.18
C ALA A 282 28.46 11.02 -25.53
N THR A 283 27.34 10.78 -24.85
CA THR A 283 26.38 9.72 -25.21
C THR A 283 25.78 9.91 -26.60
N THR A 284 25.81 11.13 -27.15
CA THR A 284 25.46 11.41 -28.56
C THR A 284 26.31 10.62 -29.57
N ALA A 285 27.52 10.19 -29.18
CA ALA A 285 28.41 9.32 -29.93
C ALA A 285 28.07 7.82 -29.81
N ALA A 286 27.04 7.47 -29.04
CA ALA A 286 26.69 6.10 -28.70
C ALA A 286 25.21 5.80 -28.95
N ILE A 287 24.86 4.51 -28.90
CA ILE A 287 23.52 3.97 -29.03
C ILE A 287 23.16 3.36 -27.67
N ARG A 288 22.05 3.81 -27.06
CA ARG A 288 21.52 3.21 -25.82
C ARG A 288 21.11 1.76 -26.09
N LEU A 289 21.52 0.83 -25.23
CA LEU A 289 21.21 -0.60 -25.35
C LEU A 289 20.11 -0.98 -24.38
N ARG A 290 20.44 -1.11 -23.09
CA ARG A 290 19.53 -1.59 -22.05
C ARG A 290 19.75 -0.87 -20.73
N LEU A 291 18.67 -0.73 -19.97
CA LEU A 291 18.70 -0.29 -18.57
C LEU A 291 18.65 -1.51 -17.65
N TRP A 292 19.47 -1.50 -16.61
CA TRP A 292 19.61 -2.60 -15.65
C TRP A 292 19.52 -2.11 -14.22
N ASP A 293 19.07 -3.00 -13.34
CA ASP A 293 19.12 -2.82 -11.90
C ASP A 293 20.48 -3.28 -11.37
N THR A 294 21.22 -2.40 -10.71
CA THR A 294 22.52 -2.74 -10.11
C THR A 294 22.67 -2.13 -8.73
N ALA A 295 23.36 -2.81 -7.82
CA ALA A 295 23.57 -2.29 -6.46
C ALA A 295 24.62 -1.17 -6.42
N ASN A 296 25.60 -1.22 -7.34
CA ASN A 296 26.69 -0.27 -7.42
C ASN A 296 27.27 -0.19 -8.85
N GLU A 297 28.19 0.76 -9.04
CA GLU A 297 28.85 1.02 -10.31
C GLU A 297 29.73 -0.14 -10.79
N PHE A 298 30.42 -0.84 -9.88
CA PHE A 298 31.27 -1.96 -10.27
C PHE A 298 30.46 -3.07 -10.94
N GLN A 299 29.27 -3.37 -10.42
CA GLN A 299 28.34 -4.30 -11.07
C GLN A 299 27.88 -3.81 -12.45
N CYS A 300 27.74 -2.50 -12.66
CA CYS A 300 27.40 -1.95 -13.97
C CYS A 300 28.53 -2.18 -15.00
N LEU A 301 29.79 -2.04 -14.59
CA LEU A 301 30.94 -2.40 -15.41
C LEU A 301 30.93 -3.89 -15.77
N ILE A 302 30.71 -4.77 -14.79
CA ILE A 302 30.61 -6.22 -15.02
C ILE A 302 29.48 -6.55 -16.02
N LEU A 303 28.30 -5.95 -15.86
CA LEU A 303 27.21 -6.14 -16.81
C LEU A 303 27.58 -5.72 -18.24
N CYS A 304 28.31 -4.62 -18.42
CA CYS A 304 28.75 -4.23 -19.76
C CYS A 304 29.78 -5.20 -20.34
N LEU A 305 30.70 -5.71 -19.51
CA LEU A 305 31.67 -6.72 -19.92
C LEU A 305 30.98 -8.02 -20.36
N ASP A 306 30.00 -8.50 -19.58
CA ASP A 306 29.27 -9.73 -19.85
C ASP A 306 28.38 -9.59 -21.11
N ASN A 307 27.76 -8.43 -21.31
CA ASN A 307 26.91 -8.16 -22.48
C ASN A 307 27.69 -7.76 -23.74
N PHE A 308 29.02 -7.88 -23.75
CA PHE A 308 29.80 -7.60 -24.94
C PHE A 308 29.46 -8.51 -26.12
N LEU A 309 29.33 -9.82 -25.88
CA LEU A 309 29.10 -10.78 -26.95
C LEU A 309 27.66 -10.70 -27.49
N ALA A 310 26.71 -10.31 -26.65
CA ALA A 310 25.30 -10.21 -27.02
C ALA A 310 25.00 -8.89 -27.76
N ASP A 311 25.40 -7.76 -27.17
CA ASP A 311 24.94 -6.43 -27.61
C ASP A 311 26.11 -5.48 -27.97
N HIS A 312 27.36 -5.98 -27.95
CA HIS A 312 28.58 -5.19 -28.16
C HIS A 312 28.69 -3.99 -27.20
N CYS A 313 28.41 -4.21 -25.91
CA CYS A 313 28.56 -3.15 -24.91
C CYS A 313 30.03 -2.74 -24.74
N ASP A 314 30.27 -1.45 -24.97
CA ASP A 314 31.58 -0.79 -24.85
C ASP A 314 31.47 0.56 -24.11
N ALA A 315 30.29 0.90 -23.57
CA ALA A 315 30.10 2.07 -22.75
C ALA A 315 28.94 1.91 -21.77
N TYR A 316 28.98 2.63 -20.63
CA TYR A 316 27.91 2.63 -19.64
C TYR A 316 27.79 3.96 -18.88
N TYR A 317 26.62 4.18 -18.29
CA TYR A 317 26.34 5.21 -17.28
C TYR A 317 25.70 4.55 -16.05
N PHE A 318 26.17 4.91 -14.86
CA PHE A 318 25.57 4.45 -13.61
C PHE A 318 24.91 5.63 -12.88
N SER A 319 23.59 5.54 -12.68
CA SER A 319 22.84 6.53 -11.90
C SER A 319 22.96 6.18 -10.42
N HIS A 320 23.70 6.99 -9.65
CA HIS A 320 23.89 6.75 -8.22
C HIS A 320 22.59 6.89 -7.41
N GLY A 321 21.76 7.87 -7.75
CA GLY A 321 20.51 8.15 -7.02
C GLY A 321 19.47 7.05 -7.19
N GLU A 322 19.33 6.52 -8.42
CA GLU A 322 18.37 5.47 -8.71
C GLU A 322 18.99 4.06 -8.59
N LYS A 323 20.32 3.91 -8.56
CA LYS A 323 21.00 2.59 -8.61
C LYS A 323 20.59 1.79 -9.86
N THR A 324 20.83 2.40 -11.01
CA THR A 324 20.56 1.83 -12.34
C THR A 324 21.78 1.96 -13.23
N CYS A 325 21.91 1.02 -14.16
CA CYS A 325 23.00 0.96 -15.14
C CYS A 325 22.42 1.06 -16.54
N LEU A 326 22.73 2.12 -17.26
CA LEU A 326 22.39 2.27 -18.67
C LEU A 326 23.60 1.88 -19.52
N THR A 327 23.44 0.86 -20.35
CA THR A 327 24.49 0.33 -21.23
C THR A 327 24.38 0.92 -22.63
N PHE A 328 25.52 1.03 -23.31
CA PHE A 328 25.64 1.66 -24.61
C PHE A 328 26.59 0.89 -25.52
N ARG A 329 26.40 1.09 -26.82
CA ARG A 329 27.33 0.73 -27.88
C ARG A 329 27.80 1.99 -28.60
N LEU A 330 29.10 2.23 -28.73
CA LEU A 330 29.64 3.34 -29.49
C LEU A 330 29.28 3.20 -30.97
N LYS A 331 29.00 4.32 -31.63
CA LYS A 331 28.85 4.35 -33.09
C LYS A 331 30.19 4.03 -33.74
N GLU A 332 30.18 3.39 -34.89
CA GLU A 332 31.39 2.87 -35.56
C GLU A 332 32.51 3.93 -35.69
N GLN A 333 32.16 5.17 -36.02
CA GLN A 333 33.10 6.29 -36.17
C GLN A 333 33.83 6.71 -34.87
N HIS A 334 33.37 6.25 -33.72
CA HIS A 334 33.93 6.54 -32.39
C HIS A 334 34.37 5.28 -31.65
N ALA A 335 34.23 4.10 -32.26
CA ALA A 335 34.53 2.83 -31.63
C ALA A 335 36.04 2.72 -31.33
N LEU A 336 36.35 2.19 -30.15
CA LEU A 336 37.72 1.87 -29.75
C LEU A 336 38.03 0.41 -30.12
N PRO A 337 39.30 0.06 -30.37
CA PRO A 337 39.69 -1.32 -30.63
C PRO A 337 39.32 -2.19 -29.42
N ASN A 338 38.37 -3.09 -29.59
CA ASN A 338 37.79 -3.89 -28.51
C ASN A 338 37.90 -5.38 -28.84
N SER A 339 38.38 -6.18 -27.90
CA SER A 339 38.46 -7.64 -28.02
C SER A 339 37.89 -8.34 -26.80
N GLN A 340 37.92 -9.67 -26.75
CA GLN A 340 37.48 -10.40 -25.56
C GLN A 340 38.46 -10.23 -24.38
N TYR A 341 39.75 -10.03 -24.66
CA TYR A 341 40.82 -10.00 -23.65
C TYR A 341 41.36 -8.60 -23.35
N ASP A 342 41.19 -7.64 -24.27
CA ASP A 342 41.53 -6.23 -24.09
C ASP A 342 40.29 -5.38 -24.36
N ARG A 343 39.76 -4.79 -23.30
CA ARG A 343 38.46 -4.12 -23.23
C ARG A 343 38.67 -2.63 -23.04
N HIS A 344 38.20 -1.83 -23.98
CA HIS A 344 38.14 -0.39 -23.92
C HIS A 344 36.70 0.03 -23.67
N ILE A 345 36.43 0.55 -22.47
CA ILE A 345 35.07 0.90 -22.03
C ILE A 345 35.00 2.38 -21.70
N ILE A 346 33.95 3.05 -22.19
CA ILE A 346 33.65 4.44 -21.81
C ILE A 346 32.68 4.45 -20.63
N LYS A 347 33.08 5.07 -19.53
CA LYS A 347 32.21 5.44 -18.42
C LYS A 347 31.72 6.87 -18.61
N PHE A 348 30.43 7.03 -18.86
CA PHE A 348 29.77 8.33 -18.86
C PHE A 348 29.47 8.79 -17.43
N SER A 349 29.59 10.10 -17.19
CA SER A 349 29.29 10.72 -15.89
C SER A 349 28.56 12.04 -16.06
N ASP A 350 27.57 12.27 -15.21
CA ASP A 350 26.78 13.49 -15.06
C ASP A 350 27.39 14.47 -14.05
N ASN A 351 28.58 14.17 -13.52
CA ASN A 351 29.27 15.04 -12.57
C ASN A 351 29.51 16.43 -13.17
N LYS A 352 29.03 17.46 -12.45
CA LYS A 352 29.10 18.88 -12.84
C LYS A 352 28.39 19.18 -14.18
N MET A 353 27.50 18.30 -14.63
CA MET A 353 26.66 18.54 -15.79
C MET A 353 25.53 19.53 -15.43
N LEU A 354 25.17 20.41 -16.37
CA LEU A 354 23.99 21.26 -16.22
C LEU A 354 22.76 20.46 -16.64
N VAL A 355 22.00 19.99 -15.66
CA VAL A 355 20.76 19.25 -15.87
C VAL A 355 19.57 20.22 -15.84
N LYS A 356 18.84 20.31 -16.95
CA LYS A 356 17.60 21.08 -17.08
C LYS A 356 16.44 20.24 -16.54
N ILE A 357 16.10 20.44 -15.27
CA ILE A 357 14.98 19.76 -14.62
C ILE A 357 13.70 20.60 -14.74
N PHE A 358 12.68 20.07 -15.41
CA PHE A 358 11.36 20.70 -15.40
C PHE A 358 10.63 20.34 -14.10
N LYS A 359 10.53 21.30 -13.17
CA LYS A 359 9.74 21.14 -11.94
C LYS A 359 8.27 21.46 -12.21
N ASP A 360 7.44 20.43 -12.40
CA ASP A 360 5.99 20.59 -12.48
C ASP A 360 5.37 20.64 -11.08
N GLN A 361 4.75 21.76 -10.72
CA GLN A 361 4.12 21.97 -9.40
C GLN A 361 2.94 21.03 -9.14
N ARG A 362 2.35 20.43 -10.19
CA ARG A 362 1.23 19.47 -10.08
C ARG A 362 1.71 18.08 -9.72
N LEU A 363 2.96 17.73 -10.01
CA LEU A 363 3.49 16.37 -9.86
C LEU A 363 3.31 15.79 -8.44
N PRO A 364 3.57 16.54 -7.34
CA PRO A 364 3.24 16.06 -6.00
C PRO A 364 1.75 15.76 -5.87
N SER A 365 0.84 16.65 -6.28
CA SER A 365 -0.60 16.37 -6.16
C SER A 365 -1.02 15.13 -6.94
N LEU A 366 -0.40 14.86 -8.10
CA LEU A 366 -0.75 13.71 -8.94
C LEU A 366 -0.29 12.38 -8.36
N LYS A 367 0.95 12.32 -7.85
CA LYS A 367 1.45 11.16 -7.11
C LYS A 367 0.56 10.78 -5.93
N HIS A 368 -0.09 11.78 -5.31
CA HIS A 368 -0.95 11.61 -4.14
C HIS A 368 -2.45 11.73 -4.46
N SER A 369 -2.85 11.77 -5.73
CA SER A 369 -4.26 11.96 -6.11
C SER A 369 -5.16 10.79 -5.67
N ASN A 370 -4.55 9.60 -5.52
CA ASN A 370 -5.20 8.39 -4.98
C ASN A 370 -4.91 8.19 -3.49
N HIS A 371 -4.43 9.22 -2.76
CA HIS A 371 -4.14 9.12 -1.33
C HIS A 371 -5.44 9.01 -0.53
N LEU A 372 -5.93 7.78 -0.38
CA LEU A 372 -7.03 7.48 0.51
C LEU A 372 -6.50 7.44 1.96
N THR A 373 -7.11 8.21 2.85
CA THR A 373 -6.95 8.02 4.30
C THR A 373 -8.18 7.36 4.87
N VAL A 374 -7.97 6.36 5.71
CA VAL A 374 -9.04 5.78 6.52
C VAL A 374 -9.02 6.47 7.87
N GLU A 375 -10.08 7.22 8.18
CA GLU A 375 -10.27 7.82 9.49
C GLU A 375 -10.73 6.77 10.50
N THR A 376 -10.09 6.73 11.65
CA THR A 376 -10.54 5.93 12.78
C THR A 376 -10.32 6.67 14.10
N LYS A 377 -11.04 6.24 15.15
CA LYS A 377 -10.92 6.81 16.49
C LYS A 377 -10.21 5.83 17.40
N VAL A 378 -9.19 6.31 18.11
CA VAL A 378 -8.43 5.54 19.11
C VAL A 378 -8.61 6.15 20.49
N SER A 379 -8.75 5.29 21.50
CA SER A 379 -8.76 5.71 22.90
C SER A 379 -7.31 5.72 23.43
N LEU A 380 -6.89 6.83 24.03
CA LEU A 380 -5.60 6.97 24.69
C LEU A 380 -5.82 7.12 26.20
N PHE A 381 -5.68 6.02 26.94
CA PHE A 381 -5.94 5.97 28.37
C PHE A 381 -5.12 6.99 29.16
N GLN A 382 -3.83 7.12 28.86
CA GLN A 382 -2.89 8.00 29.59
C GLN A 382 -3.34 9.47 29.61
N PHE A 383 -4.07 9.91 28.57
CA PHE A 383 -4.56 11.28 28.44
C PHE A 383 -6.05 11.42 28.78
N LYS A 384 -6.76 10.31 28.99
CA LYS A 384 -8.23 10.22 29.02
C LYS A 384 -8.84 10.91 27.80
N GLU A 385 -8.25 10.66 26.63
CA GLU A 385 -8.63 11.28 25.37
C GLU A 385 -9.07 10.22 24.36
N ARG A 386 -9.91 10.66 23.43
CA ARG A 386 -10.19 9.95 22.19
C ARG A 386 -9.67 10.80 21.03
N CYS A 387 -8.84 10.19 20.19
CA CYS A 387 -8.19 10.85 19.08
C CYS A 387 -8.68 10.31 17.73
N THR A 388 -8.91 11.19 16.77
CA THR A 388 -9.06 10.84 15.36
C THR A 388 -7.68 10.69 14.74
N ILE A 389 -7.44 9.55 14.13
CA ILE A 389 -6.23 9.25 13.35
C ILE A 389 -6.62 8.96 11.90
N GLN A 390 -5.73 9.30 10.97
CA GLN A 390 -5.87 8.97 9.55
C GLN A 390 -4.77 7.99 9.16
N HIS A 391 -5.17 6.78 8.79
CA HIS A 391 -4.25 5.76 8.28
C HIS A 391 -4.05 5.98 6.78
N SER A 392 -2.80 6.19 6.36
CA SER A 392 -2.45 6.32 4.94
C SER A 392 -2.31 4.94 4.31
N VAL A 393 -2.95 4.77 3.15
CA VAL A 393 -2.80 3.57 2.31
C VAL A 393 -1.49 3.63 1.50
N LEU A 394 -0.88 4.80 1.33
CA LEU A 394 0.35 4.94 0.56
C LEU A 394 1.59 4.50 1.36
N THR A 395 2.61 4.04 0.63
CA THR A 395 3.96 3.86 1.17
C THR A 395 4.87 5.04 0.89
N ALA A 396 4.58 5.87 -0.11
CA ALA A 396 5.26 7.15 -0.31
C ALA A 396 4.46 8.25 0.39
N ILE A 397 5.01 8.80 1.47
CA ILE A 397 4.36 9.84 2.27
C ILE A 397 5.04 11.18 1.99
N PRO A 398 4.30 12.17 1.46
CA PRO A 398 4.87 13.47 1.12
C PRO A 398 4.96 14.39 2.34
N ARG A 399 5.85 15.38 2.22
CA ARG A 399 5.99 16.52 3.13
C ARG A 399 6.18 16.10 4.59
N ILE A 400 6.89 14.99 4.81
CA ILE A 400 7.28 14.55 6.15
C ILE A 400 8.76 14.22 6.23
N LYS A 401 9.30 14.23 7.44
CA LYS A 401 10.61 13.67 7.79
C LYS A 401 10.52 12.86 9.07
N PHE A 402 11.28 11.77 9.14
CA PHE A 402 11.48 11.05 10.39
C PHE A 402 12.61 11.68 11.20
N ILE A 403 12.33 12.03 12.46
CA ILE A 403 13.30 12.66 13.35
C ILE A 403 13.72 11.76 14.51
N GLN A 404 12.94 10.72 14.81
CA GLN A 404 13.18 9.85 15.95
C GLN A 404 12.65 8.45 15.68
N GLN A 405 13.36 7.45 16.19
CA GLN A 405 12.93 6.05 16.22
C GLN A 405 12.85 5.55 17.66
N TYR A 406 11.73 4.93 18.01
CA TYR A 406 11.57 4.12 19.20
C TYR A 406 11.59 2.64 18.81
N VAL A 407 12.31 1.83 19.59
CA VAL A 407 12.37 0.37 19.46
C VAL A 407 11.59 -0.30 20.59
N ASN A 408 11.30 -1.60 20.46
CA ASN A 408 10.53 -2.39 21.42
C ASN A 408 9.11 -1.86 21.69
N ILE A 409 8.47 -1.27 20.67
CA ILE A 409 7.09 -0.80 20.72
C ILE A 409 6.16 -1.89 20.20
N SER A 410 5.55 -2.61 21.13
CA SER A 410 4.71 -3.79 20.82
C SER A 410 3.31 -3.45 20.36
N PHE A 411 2.76 -2.29 20.74
CA PHE A 411 1.41 -1.87 20.37
C PHE A 411 1.42 -0.55 19.59
N LEU A 412 0.55 -0.45 18.59
CA LEU A 412 0.34 0.80 17.85
C LEU A 412 -0.13 1.91 18.78
N ASN A 413 -1.00 1.59 19.74
CA ASN A 413 -1.50 2.56 20.72
C ASN A 413 -0.39 3.23 21.53
N ASP A 414 0.70 2.51 21.85
CA ASP A 414 1.87 3.07 22.55
C ASP A 414 2.61 4.08 21.66
N CYS A 415 2.74 3.78 20.36
CA CYS A 415 3.34 4.69 19.39
C CYS A 415 2.52 5.97 19.24
N ILE A 416 1.19 5.85 19.17
CA ILE A 416 0.27 7.00 19.12
C ILE A 416 0.37 7.82 20.41
N SER A 417 0.43 7.18 21.57
CA SER A 417 0.57 7.86 22.87
C SER A 417 1.87 8.65 22.95
N LYS A 418 2.98 8.10 22.45
CA LYS A 418 4.27 8.81 22.35
C LYS A 418 4.17 10.04 21.44
N CYS A 419 3.56 9.89 20.26
CA CYS A 419 3.33 11.02 19.36
C CYS A 419 2.46 12.10 20.02
N ARG A 420 1.35 11.70 20.66
CA ARG A 420 0.43 12.60 21.35
C ARG A 420 1.13 13.39 22.47
N PHE A 421 2.05 12.77 23.20
CA PHE A 421 2.84 13.40 24.26
C PHE A 421 3.70 14.56 23.74
N ILE A 422 4.42 14.35 22.64
CA ILE A 422 5.36 15.35 22.08
C ILE A 422 4.70 16.31 21.07
N ARG A 423 3.45 16.05 20.68
CA ARG A 423 2.72 16.86 19.69
C ARG A 423 2.49 18.30 20.14
N SER A 424 2.26 18.54 21.44
CA SER A 424 2.09 19.91 21.97
C SER A 424 3.33 20.79 21.77
N SER A 425 4.50 20.18 21.57
CA SER A 425 5.76 20.88 21.26
C SER A 425 6.00 21.02 19.74
N GLY A 426 5.04 20.65 18.89
CA GLY A 426 5.19 20.66 17.43
C GLY A 426 6.11 19.56 16.88
N LEU A 427 6.42 18.55 17.70
CA LEU A 427 7.42 17.52 17.37
C LEU A 427 6.81 16.21 16.84
N CYS A 428 5.49 16.15 16.62
CA CYS A 428 4.87 15.01 15.96
C CYS A 428 3.63 15.41 15.15
N GLU A 429 3.69 15.12 13.85
CA GLU A 429 2.58 15.23 12.89
C GLU A 429 1.98 13.86 12.56
N GLY A 430 2.80 12.81 12.65
CA GLY A 430 2.38 11.45 12.43
C GLY A 430 3.41 10.43 12.88
N ILE A 431 3.08 9.16 12.69
CA ILE A 431 3.92 8.03 13.05
C ILE A 431 4.02 7.06 11.89
N ALA A 432 5.19 6.42 11.73
CA ALA A 432 5.29 5.17 11.00
C ALA A 432 5.54 4.03 11.99
N TYR A 433 4.60 3.08 12.04
CA TYR A 433 4.65 1.95 12.97
C TYR A 433 4.87 0.62 12.23
N SER A 434 5.63 -0.30 12.82
CA SER A 434 5.79 -1.67 12.34
C SER A 434 5.65 -2.64 13.51
N LYS A 435 4.62 -3.50 13.43
CA LYS A 435 4.38 -4.57 14.41
C LYS A 435 5.50 -5.61 14.37
N GLU A 436 5.92 -6.01 13.16
CA GLU A 436 7.02 -6.95 12.91
C GLU A 436 8.32 -6.51 13.58
N LYS A 437 8.72 -5.25 13.33
CA LYS A 437 9.98 -4.70 13.84
C LYS A 437 9.88 -4.18 15.27
N LYS A 438 8.67 -4.17 15.85
CA LYS A 438 8.36 -3.52 17.14
C LYS A 438 8.93 -2.10 17.19
N ALA A 439 8.69 -1.32 16.13
CA ALA A 439 9.36 -0.04 15.93
C ALA A 439 8.36 1.06 15.57
N CYS A 440 8.63 2.27 16.07
CA CYS A 440 7.81 3.46 15.92
C CYS A 440 8.69 4.65 15.52
N LEU A 441 8.47 5.19 14.33
CA LEU A 441 9.16 6.37 13.81
C LEU A 441 8.25 7.59 13.97
N ILE A 442 8.79 8.67 14.51
CA ILE A 442 8.08 9.95 14.65
C ILE A 442 8.32 10.80 13.41
N ALA A 443 7.24 11.28 12.79
CA ALA A 443 7.26 12.17 11.66
C ALA A 443 6.92 13.61 12.05
N VAL A 444 7.62 14.56 11.44
CA VAL A 444 7.32 16.00 11.47
C VAL A 444 7.11 16.53 10.06
N ASN A 445 6.57 17.75 9.94
CA ASN A 445 6.42 18.42 8.65
C ASN A 445 7.79 18.58 7.97
N GLY A 446 7.84 18.11 6.73
CA GLY A 446 8.91 18.37 5.78
C GLY A 446 8.59 19.56 4.88
N ASN A 447 9.55 19.90 4.03
CA ASN A 447 9.38 20.84 2.93
C ASN A 447 8.52 20.22 1.82
N HIS A 448 8.13 21.04 0.84
CA HIS A 448 7.31 20.61 -0.29
C HIS A 448 7.89 19.45 -1.11
N ASP A 449 9.22 19.37 -1.20
CA ASP A 449 9.95 18.37 -1.98
C ASP A 449 10.29 17.10 -1.18
N ASP A 450 10.04 17.10 0.14
CA ASP A 450 10.35 15.93 0.98
C ASP A 450 9.31 14.82 0.76
N GLU A 451 9.78 13.59 0.61
CA GLU A 451 8.97 12.38 0.42
C GLU A 451 9.68 11.23 1.12
N VAL A 452 8.96 10.43 1.91
CA VAL A 452 9.53 9.27 2.59
C VAL A 452 8.85 8.00 2.10
N LEU A 453 9.67 7.02 1.71
CA LEU A 453 9.21 5.70 1.32
C LEU A 453 9.24 4.73 2.52
N LEU A 454 8.06 4.20 2.88
CA LEU A 454 7.87 3.22 3.94
C LEU A 454 8.17 1.81 3.40
N ASN A 455 9.12 1.12 4.03
CA ASN A 455 9.54 -0.24 3.65
C ASN A 455 9.55 -1.22 4.82
N GLY A 456 9.21 -2.49 4.59
CA GLY A 456 9.33 -3.57 5.59
C GLY A 456 8.30 -3.45 6.72
N GLY A 457 7.03 -3.63 6.35
CA GLY A 457 5.91 -3.74 7.28
C GLY A 457 5.41 -2.43 7.88
N TYR A 458 6.06 -1.28 7.61
CA TYR A 458 5.60 0.00 8.13
C TYR A 458 4.28 0.47 7.50
N HIS A 459 3.51 1.19 8.29
CA HIS A 459 2.37 1.97 7.83
C HIS A 459 2.35 3.33 8.51
N PHE A 460 1.74 4.33 7.87
CA PHE A 460 1.80 5.70 8.34
C PHE A 460 0.43 6.17 8.82
N LEU A 461 0.42 6.83 9.97
CA LEU A 461 -0.78 7.41 10.55
C LEU A 461 -0.51 8.86 10.94
N THR A 462 -1.42 9.76 10.59
CA THR A 462 -1.44 11.13 11.10
C THR A 462 -2.40 11.25 12.26
N LEU A 463 -1.99 12.01 13.28
CA LEU A 463 -2.80 12.28 14.46
C LEU A 463 -3.50 13.63 14.27
N HIS A 464 -4.83 13.67 14.26
CA HIS A 464 -5.60 14.88 13.95
C HIS A 464 -6.15 15.59 15.19
N ASN A 465 -7.32 15.20 15.67
CA ASN A 465 -7.98 15.87 16.79
C ASN A 465 -8.13 14.91 17.95
N CYS A 466 -7.78 15.36 19.15
CA CYS A 466 -7.99 14.63 20.39
C CYS A 466 -8.92 15.44 21.29
N SER A 467 -9.92 14.77 21.86
CA SER A 467 -10.86 15.37 22.81
C SER A 467 -10.89 14.57 24.09
N LYS A 468 -11.07 15.25 25.23
CA LYS A 468 -11.29 14.59 26.52
C LYS A 468 -12.49 13.65 26.45
N ASP A 469 -12.33 12.49 27.04
CA ASP A 469 -13.26 11.37 26.95
C ASP A 469 -13.63 10.87 28.35
N ARG A 470 -14.74 11.41 28.87
CA ARG A 470 -15.33 11.07 30.17
C ARG A 470 -14.31 11.08 31.32
N GLU A 471 -13.46 12.11 31.34
CA GLU A 471 -12.34 12.23 32.30
C GLU A 471 -12.79 12.12 33.76
N VAL A 472 -13.93 12.73 34.12
CA VAL A 472 -14.50 12.68 35.48
C VAL A 472 -14.96 11.27 35.85
N GLU A 473 -15.65 10.58 34.95
CA GLU A 473 -16.11 9.19 35.18
C GLU A 473 -14.93 8.22 35.31
N ARG A 474 -13.82 8.51 34.62
CA ARG A 474 -12.63 7.67 34.57
C ARG A 474 -11.54 8.05 35.59
N ALA A 475 -11.76 9.08 36.40
CA ALA A 475 -10.74 9.66 37.29
C ALA A 475 -10.27 8.70 38.39
N HIS A 476 -11.16 7.80 38.84
CA HIS A 476 -10.90 6.88 39.95
C HIS A 476 -10.89 5.41 39.54
N ASN A 477 -11.01 5.12 38.24
CA ASN A 477 -10.86 3.77 37.71
C ASN A 477 -9.43 3.26 37.96
N ASP A 478 -9.30 1.95 38.13
CA ASP A 478 -7.99 1.31 38.21
C ASP A 478 -7.28 1.38 36.84
N PRO A 479 -5.95 1.21 36.79
CA PRO A 479 -5.23 1.09 35.53
C PRO A 479 -5.81 -0.03 34.65
N PRO A 480 -5.84 0.14 33.32
CA PRO A 480 -6.43 -0.83 32.43
C PRO A 480 -5.55 -2.07 32.32
N GLU A 481 -6.19 -3.20 32.04
CA GLU A 481 -5.56 -4.52 32.02
C GLU A 481 -5.46 -5.04 30.59
N LEU A 482 -4.38 -5.77 30.29
CA LEU A 482 -4.22 -6.47 29.01
C LEU A 482 -4.86 -7.85 29.10
N HIS A 483 -5.84 -8.11 28.25
CA HIS A 483 -6.48 -9.42 28.11
C HIS A 483 -6.09 -10.04 26.78
N ALA A 484 -5.51 -11.24 26.83
CA ALA A 484 -5.27 -12.04 25.64
C ALA A 484 -6.49 -12.89 25.31
N PHE A 485 -6.86 -12.92 24.03
CA PHE A 485 -7.92 -13.76 23.49
C PHE A 485 -7.32 -14.69 22.43
N PRO A 486 -6.79 -15.87 22.82
CA PRO A 486 -6.16 -16.81 21.89
C PRO A 486 -7.07 -17.23 20.73
N LEU A 487 -8.38 -17.36 20.98
CA LEU A 487 -9.38 -17.66 19.95
C LEU A 487 -9.51 -16.58 18.87
N LEU A 488 -9.16 -15.33 19.18
CA LEU A 488 -9.12 -14.24 18.21
C LEU A 488 -7.69 -13.93 17.77
N ASP A 489 -6.69 -14.54 18.39
CA ASP A 489 -5.28 -14.15 18.32
C ASP A 489 -5.08 -12.62 18.50
N GLU A 490 -5.80 -12.03 19.44
CA GLU A 490 -5.81 -10.60 19.71
C GLU A 490 -5.53 -10.34 21.20
N ILE A 491 -4.87 -9.22 21.46
CA ILE A 491 -4.68 -8.68 22.81
C ILE A 491 -5.43 -7.36 22.89
N CYS A 492 -6.26 -7.21 23.92
CA CYS A 492 -7.06 -6.03 24.15
C CYS A 492 -6.67 -5.33 25.44
N LEU A 493 -6.67 -4.00 25.43
CA LEU A 493 -6.56 -3.19 26.64
C LEU A 493 -7.96 -2.85 27.16
N VAL A 494 -8.27 -3.24 28.40
CA VAL A 494 -9.60 -3.15 28.99
C VAL A 494 -9.60 -2.24 30.21
N GLU A 495 -10.51 -1.27 30.27
CA GLU A 495 -10.69 -0.37 31.42
C GLU A 495 -12.00 -0.70 32.16
N PHE A 496 -11.89 -1.00 33.46
CA PHE A 496 -13.05 -1.27 34.32
C PHE A 496 -13.58 0.01 34.97
N TYR A 497 -14.90 0.21 34.91
CA TYR A 497 -15.55 1.42 35.41
C TYR A 497 -16.10 1.21 36.83
N LYS A 498 -15.73 2.13 37.73
CA LYS A 498 -16.26 2.19 39.11
C LYS A 498 -17.57 2.97 39.26
N PRO A 499 -17.87 4.03 38.49
CA PRO A 499 -19.15 4.74 38.64
C PRO A 499 -20.39 3.86 38.43
N LEU A 500 -21.49 4.22 39.07
CA LEU A 500 -22.80 3.59 38.85
C LEU A 500 -23.52 4.13 37.60
N PHE A 501 -23.18 5.34 37.17
CA PHE A 501 -23.74 5.98 35.99
C PHE A 501 -22.63 6.18 34.98
N VAL A 502 -22.75 5.54 33.82
CA VAL A 502 -21.75 5.61 32.75
C VAL A 502 -22.40 6.19 31.51
N SER A 503 -21.87 7.28 30.98
CA SER A 503 -22.51 8.01 29.87
C SER A 503 -22.12 7.49 28.49
N GLY A 504 -23.01 7.61 27.51
CA GLY A 504 -22.71 7.43 26.08
C GLY A 504 -22.63 5.98 25.59
N TRP A 505 -23.55 5.11 26.02
CA TRP A 505 -23.60 3.70 25.63
C TRP A 505 -25.00 3.27 25.19
N SER A 506 -25.06 2.42 24.16
CA SER A 506 -26.28 1.74 23.70
C SER A 506 -26.08 0.23 23.68
N VAL A 507 -27.15 -0.50 23.99
CA VAL A 507 -27.15 -1.97 24.00
C VAL A 507 -27.20 -2.49 22.57
N ILE A 508 -26.26 -3.38 22.25
CA ILE A 508 -26.21 -4.12 20.98
C ILE A 508 -26.97 -5.44 21.12
N ALA A 509 -26.63 -6.21 22.16
CA ALA A 509 -27.11 -7.58 22.35
C ALA A 509 -27.01 -8.00 23.82
N GLU A 510 -27.83 -8.97 24.20
CA GLU A 510 -27.80 -9.62 25.52
C GLU A 510 -27.55 -11.12 25.34
N ILE A 511 -26.61 -11.66 26.12
CA ILE A 511 -26.18 -13.06 26.10
C ILE A 511 -26.37 -13.62 27.51
N ARG A 512 -27.39 -14.47 27.66
CA ARG A 512 -27.70 -15.14 28.94
C ARG A 512 -26.78 -16.33 29.17
N ASN A 513 -26.65 -16.74 30.43
CA ASN A 513 -25.89 -17.92 30.85
C ASN A 513 -24.40 -17.87 30.44
N THR A 514 -23.82 -16.68 30.42
CA THR A 514 -22.39 -16.47 30.17
C THR A 514 -21.60 -16.87 31.43
N THR A 515 -20.58 -17.69 31.25
CA THR A 515 -19.86 -18.34 32.36
C THR A 515 -18.92 -17.41 33.13
N SER A 516 -18.46 -16.30 32.53
CA SER A 516 -17.56 -15.35 33.19
C SER A 516 -17.49 -13.99 32.47
N VAL A 517 -16.94 -12.99 33.17
CA VAL A 517 -16.56 -11.69 32.59
C VAL A 517 -15.61 -11.86 31.40
N GLN A 518 -14.66 -12.80 31.49
CA GLN A 518 -13.71 -13.09 30.40
C GLN A 518 -14.43 -13.55 29.13
N TRP A 519 -15.45 -14.39 29.24
CA TRP A 519 -16.27 -14.80 28.10
C TRP A 519 -17.12 -13.66 27.54
N CYS A 520 -17.60 -12.76 28.40
CA CYS A 520 -18.31 -11.57 27.96
C CYS A 520 -17.38 -10.62 27.17
N LEU A 521 -16.16 -10.38 27.68
CA LEU A 521 -15.13 -9.60 26.99
C LEU A 521 -14.76 -10.21 25.63
N LEU A 522 -14.57 -11.53 25.56
CA LEU A 522 -14.29 -12.24 24.31
C LEU A 522 -15.42 -12.05 23.28
N ASN A 523 -16.68 -12.14 23.70
CA ASN A 523 -17.81 -11.92 22.79
C ASN A 523 -17.87 -10.46 22.30
N CYS A 524 -17.53 -9.49 23.15
CA CYS A 524 -17.42 -8.10 22.69
C CYS A 524 -16.25 -7.90 21.74
N ALA A 525 -15.06 -8.43 22.08
CA ALA A 525 -13.86 -8.39 21.23
C ALA A 525 -14.17 -8.95 19.84
N ALA A 526 -14.82 -10.12 19.78
CA ALA A 526 -15.22 -10.76 18.53
C ALA A 526 -16.20 -9.89 17.71
N ALA A 527 -17.04 -9.12 18.38
CA ALA A 527 -18.07 -8.26 17.79
C ALA A 527 -17.61 -6.81 17.53
N MET A 528 -16.34 -6.45 17.81
CA MET A 528 -15.89 -5.06 17.71
C MET A 528 -15.93 -4.51 16.28
N TYR A 529 -15.50 -5.29 15.29
CA TYR A 529 -15.47 -4.81 13.91
C TYR A 529 -16.87 -4.76 13.29
N ALA A 530 -17.60 -5.88 13.36
CA ALA A 530 -18.89 -6.08 12.71
C ALA A 530 -20.04 -5.31 13.38
N ASN A 531 -20.12 -5.36 14.72
CA ASN A 531 -21.23 -4.78 15.49
C ASN A 531 -20.81 -3.55 16.31
N LYS A 532 -19.60 -3.02 16.11
CA LYS A 532 -19.07 -1.84 16.83
C LYS A 532 -19.07 -1.99 18.36
N CYS A 533 -19.02 -3.24 18.87
CA CYS A 533 -18.90 -3.48 20.31
C CYS A 533 -17.67 -2.78 20.87
N SER A 534 -17.86 -2.07 21.98
CA SER A 534 -16.83 -1.26 22.62
C SER A 534 -16.82 -1.42 24.14
N ALA A 535 -17.91 -1.94 24.73
CA ALA A 535 -17.97 -2.23 26.16
C ALA A 535 -18.87 -3.42 26.48
N ILE A 536 -18.74 -3.91 27.70
CA ILE A 536 -19.60 -4.92 28.29
C ILE A 536 -20.20 -4.45 29.60
N TYR A 537 -21.37 -5.00 29.91
CA TYR A 537 -21.98 -5.01 31.23
C TYR A 537 -22.30 -6.45 31.61
N PHE A 538 -21.78 -6.92 32.74
CA PHE A 538 -21.93 -8.30 33.20
C PHE A 538 -22.52 -8.37 34.61
N ILE A 539 -23.58 -9.15 34.78
CA ILE A 539 -24.22 -9.37 36.09
C ILE A 539 -24.86 -10.76 36.13
N ASP A 540 -24.62 -11.52 37.19
CA ASP A 540 -25.32 -12.80 37.48
C ASP A 540 -25.41 -13.79 36.29
N GLY A 541 -24.39 -13.81 35.44
CA GLY A 541 -24.34 -14.66 34.24
C GLY A 541 -24.97 -14.06 32.99
N ASP A 542 -25.56 -12.87 33.08
CA ASP A 542 -26.01 -12.08 31.93
C ASP A 542 -24.91 -11.15 31.45
N CYS A 543 -24.59 -11.25 30.16
CA CYS A 543 -23.61 -10.42 29.46
C CYS A 543 -24.32 -9.51 28.46
N VAL A 544 -24.14 -8.21 28.60
CA VAL A 544 -24.69 -7.19 27.70
C VAL A 544 -23.55 -6.56 26.92
N LEU A 545 -23.65 -6.60 25.60
CA LEU A 545 -22.70 -5.99 24.67
C LEU A 545 -23.16 -4.57 24.35
N LEU A 546 -22.24 -3.61 24.40
CA LEU A 546 -22.54 -2.20 24.26
C LEU A 546 -21.69 -1.54 23.17
N GLU A 547 -22.31 -0.70 22.35
CA GLU A 547 -21.62 0.21 21.44
C GLU A 547 -21.58 1.60 22.05
N ARG A 548 -20.64 2.40 21.58
CA ARG A 548 -20.49 3.78 22.04
C ARG A 548 -21.41 4.71 21.24
N MET A 549 -22.17 5.54 21.94
CA MET A 549 -23.06 6.53 21.31
C MET A 549 -22.34 7.84 20.96
N HIS A 550 -22.85 8.52 19.94
CA HIS A 550 -22.42 9.89 19.58
C HIS A 550 -22.90 10.96 20.58
N TYR A 551 -23.93 10.69 21.39
CA TYR A 551 -24.53 11.66 22.32
C TYR A 551 -24.31 11.28 23.79
N PRO A 552 -23.40 11.95 24.52
CA PRO A 552 -22.99 11.55 25.88
C PRO A 552 -24.01 11.92 26.97
N ARG A 553 -25.23 12.35 26.64
CA ARG A 553 -26.24 12.73 27.65
C ARG A 553 -27.11 11.56 28.11
N ILE A 554 -26.96 10.39 27.49
CA ILE A 554 -27.69 9.17 27.86
C ILE A 554 -26.80 8.38 28.81
N TYR A 555 -27.35 8.04 29.98
CA TYR A 555 -26.64 7.31 31.03
C TYR A 555 -27.09 5.85 31.04
N PHE A 556 -26.11 4.95 31.12
CA PHE A 556 -26.31 3.55 31.44
C PHE A 556 -26.15 3.38 32.96
N THR A 557 -27.17 2.85 33.62
CA THR A 557 -27.17 2.62 35.07
C THR A 557 -26.73 1.21 35.38
N ARG A 558 -25.61 1.11 36.12
CA ARG A 558 -24.98 -0.13 36.57
C ARG A 558 -25.50 -0.52 37.96
N GLN A 559 -25.66 -1.81 38.22
CA GLN A 559 -25.91 -2.32 39.58
C GLN A 559 -24.60 -2.47 40.36
N SER A 560 -24.60 -2.24 41.67
CA SER A 560 -23.36 -2.22 42.47
C SER A 560 -22.53 -3.51 42.39
N ALA A 561 -23.16 -4.67 42.25
CA ALA A 561 -22.49 -5.98 42.16
C ALA A 561 -22.08 -6.39 40.72
N SER A 562 -22.40 -5.58 39.71
CA SER A 562 -22.11 -5.88 38.31
C SER A 562 -20.74 -5.36 37.86
N VAL A 563 -20.27 -5.82 36.71
CA VAL A 563 -19.02 -5.36 36.09
C VAL A 563 -19.34 -4.56 34.83
N PHE A 564 -18.75 -3.37 34.69
CA PHE A 564 -18.77 -2.61 33.45
C PHE A 564 -17.33 -2.41 32.97
N ALA A 565 -17.04 -2.78 31.73
CA ALA A 565 -15.70 -2.70 31.17
C ALA A 565 -15.71 -2.21 29.73
N GLU A 566 -14.80 -1.30 29.39
CA GLU A 566 -14.60 -0.78 28.03
C GLU A 566 -13.34 -1.41 27.40
N LEU A 567 -13.47 -1.91 26.18
CA LEU A 567 -12.34 -2.35 25.37
C LEU A 567 -11.76 -1.11 24.66
N LEU A 568 -10.65 -0.59 25.16
CA LEU A 568 -10.04 0.65 24.66
C LEU A 568 -9.41 0.46 23.28
N PHE A 569 -8.74 -0.67 23.06
CA PHE A 569 -8.26 -1.13 21.76
C PHE A 569 -8.03 -2.64 21.80
N CYS A 570 -8.00 -3.26 20.63
CA CYS A 570 -7.52 -4.62 20.41
C CYS A 570 -6.57 -4.64 19.22
N GLU A 571 -5.50 -5.43 19.32
CA GLU A 571 -4.51 -5.61 18.26
C GLU A 571 -4.13 -7.08 18.12
N ALA A 572 -3.77 -7.50 16.91
CA ALA A 572 -3.22 -8.84 16.68
C ALA A 572 -2.02 -9.12 17.58
N SER A 573 -1.94 -10.35 18.09
CA SER A 573 -0.83 -10.80 18.92
C SER A 573 0.47 -10.87 18.11
N ILE A 574 1.61 -10.81 18.81
CA ILE A 574 2.90 -11.20 18.23
C ILE A 574 3.06 -12.66 18.64
N GLY A 575 2.94 -13.56 17.66
CA GLY A 575 3.04 -15.00 17.88
C GLY A 575 4.37 -15.43 18.45
#